data_AF-A0A6M7WWT7-F1
#
_entry.id   AF-A0A6M7WWT7-F1
#
_cell.length_a   1.000
_cell.length_b   1.000
_cell.length_c   1.000
_cell.angle_alpha   90.00
_cell.angle_beta   90.00
_cell.angle_gamma   90.00
#
_symmetry.space_group_name_H-M   'P 1'
#
loop_
_entity.id
_entity.type
_entity.pdbx_description
1 polymer ?
#
loop_
_entity_poly.entity_id
_entity_poly.type
_entity_poly.pdbx_seq_one_letter_code
_entity_poly.pdbx_strand_id
1 'polypeptide(L)'
;MLKTLTSVLLLAFAVLLAACNSSHVQFSIVSGSENTVLEPIVQEFCAKQGATCTFAYEGSLDIGLGLQRPAGLDQDAVWPASSVWVDLFDTGRKVRNLTSIAQMPVILGVRKSKAAELGWVGKPVFMKDILAAVKDGKLKFLMTSATQSNSGASAYLAMLSSALGGKEVIEPGDLDNPNVRETVSALLQGVERSSGSSGWLADLYVDSAGKGTVYDAMWNYEATLKETNDKLKQMGKEPLYAVYPADGVAVGDSPLGFIDHGRGPDVEKFFTDLLAYLQSDAVRKRIADSGRRLPLGGSAIQAAPEPDWNFDPGKLVTSIRMPEPAVIRKALDLYQETLRKPSLTALCFDFSGSMEDKGEKQLQAAAQLLFTPEKASEVLVQWTPSDHIFVLPFDSVVRANFEATGDAAGQAQLLADVADQHAGGGTDMYACAQQALQKITATANLSKYLPAIIIMTDGRTDGSADAFLDQWRNAPVRVPVFGITFGDADKSQLANLAQATSARVFDGGGDLAGAFRAARGYN
;
A
#
# COMPACT_ATOMS: atom_id res chain seq x y z
N MET A 1 -2.78 32.04 -70.26
CA MET A 1 -2.20 31.33 -69.10
C MET A 1 -2.36 32.14 -67.82
N LEU A 2 -3.60 32.41 -67.37
CA LEU A 2 -3.81 33.17 -66.12
C LEU A 2 -5.22 32.94 -65.54
N LYS A 3 -5.66 31.68 -65.36
CA LYS A 3 -6.93 31.37 -64.67
C LYS A 3 -6.93 30.12 -63.77
N THR A 4 -5.78 29.48 -63.57
CA THR A 4 -5.69 28.23 -62.77
C THR A 4 -4.95 28.37 -61.43
N LEU A 5 -4.43 29.55 -61.07
CA LEU A 5 -3.65 29.71 -59.84
C LEU A 5 -4.46 30.16 -58.61
N THR A 6 -5.67 30.71 -58.78
CA THR A 6 -6.44 31.28 -57.67
C THR A 6 -7.29 30.26 -56.91
N SER A 7 -7.64 29.12 -57.51
CA SER A 7 -8.44 28.09 -56.83
C SER A 7 -7.61 27.11 -55.99
N VAL A 8 -6.31 26.98 -56.26
CA VAL A 8 -5.41 26.11 -55.48
C VAL A 8 -4.94 26.81 -54.19
N LEU A 9 -4.79 28.14 -54.21
CA LEU A 9 -4.34 28.89 -53.04
C LEU A 9 -5.42 29.00 -51.94
N LEU A 10 -6.71 29.04 -52.30
CA LEU A 10 -7.81 29.04 -51.34
C LEU A 10 -8.09 27.65 -50.74
N LEU A 11 -7.80 26.56 -51.46
CA LEU A 11 -7.88 25.21 -50.89
C LEU A 11 -6.69 24.89 -49.97
N ALA A 12 -5.50 25.41 -50.27
CA ALA A 12 -4.33 25.24 -49.42
C ALA A 12 -4.45 26.04 -48.09
N PHE A 13 -5.06 27.22 -48.10
CA PHE A 13 -5.30 28.00 -46.88
C PHE A 13 -6.41 27.43 -45.99
N ALA A 14 -7.39 26.74 -46.57
CA ALA A 14 -8.43 26.04 -45.81
C ALA A 14 -7.92 24.72 -45.18
N VAL A 15 -6.93 24.06 -45.77
CA VAL A 15 -6.30 22.85 -45.19
C VAL A 15 -5.25 23.19 -44.13
N LEU A 16 -4.65 24.39 -44.17
CA LEU A 16 -3.73 24.88 -43.11
C LEU A 16 -4.45 25.49 -41.89
N LEU A 17 -5.74 25.81 -41.99
CA LEU A 17 -6.58 26.21 -40.85
C LEU A 17 -7.37 25.05 -40.22
N ALA A 18 -7.26 23.85 -40.80
CA ALA A 18 -7.73 22.59 -40.21
C ALA A 18 -6.59 21.77 -39.58
N ALA A 19 -5.38 22.32 -39.50
CA ALA A 19 -4.39 21.88 -38.54
C ALA A 19 -4.84 22.41 -37.17
N CYS A 20 -5.83 21.74 -36.60
CA CYS A 20 -6.26 21.94 -35.22
C CYS A 20 -5.01 22.08 -34.36
N ASN A 21 -4.98 23.22 -33.65
CA ASN A 21 -4.11 23.53 -32.56
C ASN A 21 -4.39 22.54 -31.40
N SER A 22 -4.20 21.26 -31.64
CA SER A 22 -4.25 20.22 -30.62
C SER A 22 -2.93 20.30 -29.89
N SER A 23 -2.88 21.18 -28.88
CA SER A 23 -1.88 21.05 -27.84
C SER A 23 -2.05 19.63 -27.28
N HIS A 24 -1.11 18.75 -27.61
CA HIS A 24 -1.12 17.38 -27.08
C HIS A 24 -0.73 17.47 -25.61
N VAL A 25 -1.72 17.68 -24.75
CA VAL A 25 -1.52 17.79 -23.30
C VAL A 25 -0.97 16.47 -22.79
N GLN A 26 0.20 16.52 -22.14
CA GLN A 26 0.71 15.42 -21.34
C GLN A 26 0.34 15.69 -19.89
N PHE A 27 -0.48 14.82 -19.29
CA PHE A 27 -1.03 14.99 -17.96
C PHE A 27 -0.67 13.80 -17.08
N SER A 28 -0.01 14.02 -15.97
CA SER A 28 0.47 12.97 -15.08
C SER A 28 -0.26 13.00 -13.74
N ILE A 29 -0.63 11.82 -13.24
CA ILE A 29 -1.42 11.65 -12.01
C ILE A 29 -0.68 10.69 -11.09
N VAL A 30 -0.42 11.11 -9.85
CA VAL A 30 -0.06 10.17 -8.78
C VAL A 30 -1.31 9.80 -7.98
N SER A 31 -1.55 8.51 -7.78
CA SER A 31 -2.81 8.03 -7.21
C SER A 31 -2.62 6.86 -6.25
N GLY A 32 -3.56 6.71 -5.31
CA GLY A 32 -3.63 5.50 -4.51
C GLY A 32 -4.14 4.29 -5.32
N SER A 33 -3.67 3.09 -4.98
CA SER A 33 -3.97 1.85 -5.71
C SER A 33 -5.47 1.52 -5.81
N GLU A 34 -6.27 1.98 -4.84
CA GLU A 34 -7.71 1.83 -4.83
C GLU A 34 -8.42 2.62 -5.94
N ASN A 35 -7.73 3.49 -6.68
CA ASN A 35 -8.30 4.21 -7.82
C ASN A 35 -8.00 3.55 -9.18
N THR A 36 -7.19 2.47 -9.22
CA THR A 36 -6.78 1.84 -10.49
C THR A 36 -7.96 1.40 -11.37
N VAL A 37 -9.07 0.95 -10.78
CA VAL A 37 -10.27 0.58 -11.55
C VAL A 37 -10.95 1.77 -12.25
N LEU A 38 -10.65 3.00 -11.82
CA LEU A 38 -11.15 4.23 -12.42
C LEU A 38 -10.22 4.78 -13.50
N GLU A 39 -8.98 4.28 -13.61
CA GLU A 39 -8.04 4.70 -14.65
C GLU A 39 -8.63 4.58 -16.07
N PRO A 40 -9.31 3.48 -16.46
CA PRO A 40 -9.90 3.39 -17.80
C PRO A 40 -10.89 4.51 -18.13
N ILE A 41 -11.59 5.06 -17.12
CA ILE A 41 -12.50 6.20 -17.29
C ILE A 41 -11.70 7.46 -17.62
N VAL A 42 -10.59 7.70 -16.92
CA VAL A 42 -9.70 8.85 -17.18
C VAL A 42 -9.01 8.71 -18.53
N GLN A 43 -8.48 7.52 -18.85
CA GLN A 43 -7.83 7.27 -20.15
C GLN A 43 -8.77 7.52 -21.33
N GLU A 44 -10.06 7.15 -21.20
CA GLU A 44 -11.08 7.45 -22.22
C GLU A 44 -11.28 8.97 -22.40
N PHE A 45 -11.29 9.74 -21.32
CA PHE A 45 -11.35 11.20 -21.39
C PHE A 45 -10.12 11.78 -22.09
N CYS A 46 -8.92 11.33 -21.71
CA CYS A 46 -7.67 11.83 -22.29
C CYS A 46 -7.61 11.56 -23.80
N ALA A 47 -8.00 10.34 -24.22
CA ALA A 47 -8.09 10.00 -25.64
C ALA A 47 -9.08 10.90 -26.41
N LYS A 48 -10.26 11.20 -25.82
CA LYS A 48 -11.26 12.10 -26.41
C LYS A 48 -10.76 13.54 -26.56
N GLN A 49 -9.89 14.00 -25.67
CA GLN A 49 -9.28 15.32 -25.72
C GLN A 49 -7.99 15.38 -26.55
N GLY A 50 -7.55 14.26 -27.15
CA GLY A 50 -6.28 14.19 -27.85
C GLY A 50 -5.07 14.40 -26.93
N ALA A 51 -5.18 14.02 -25.66
CA ALA A 51 -4.17 14.13 -24.62
C ALA A 51 -3.60 12.75 -24.22
N THR A 52 -2.44 12.74 -23.58
CA THR A 52 -1.84 11.53 -22.99
C THR A 52 -1.87 11.65 -21.47
N CYS A 53 -2.45 10.66 -20.81
CA CYS A 53 -2.49 10.58 -19.35
C CYS A 53 -1.64 9.42 -18.82
N THR A 54 -0.79 9.69 -17.84
CA THR A 54 0.05 8.68 -17.17
C THR A 54 -0.30 8.60 -15.69
N PHE A 55 -0.26 7.38 -15.13
CA PHE A 55 -0.54 7.11 -13.73
C PHE A 55 0.70 6.54 -13.05
N ALA A 56 1.00 7.07 -11.86
CA ALA A 56 1.90 6.47 -10.90
C ALA A 56 1.08 6.08 -9.66
N TYR A 57 1.23 4.83 -9.18
CA TYR A 57 0.50 4.34 -8.02
C TYR A 57 1.38 4.22 -6.79
N GLU A 58 0.99 4.90 -5.71
CA GLU A 58 1.79 5.04 -4.50
C GLU A 58 0.94 4.83 -3.22
N GLY A 59 1.60 4.52 -2.10
CA GLY A 59 0.97 4.52 -0.79
C GLY A 59 0.58 5.94 -0.38
N SER A 60 -0.43 6.08 0.48
CA SER A 60 -0.91 7.42 0.87
C SER A 60 0.14 8.21 1.66
N LEU A 61 1.03 7.53 2.39
CA LEU A 61 2.19 8.17 3.01
C LEU A 61 3.19 8.66 1.96
N ASP A 62 3.48 7.88 0.93
CA ASP A 62 4.44 8.26 -0.12
C ASP A 62 3.97 9.51 -0.86
N ILE A 63 2.68 9.56 -1.21
CA ILE A 63 2.03 10.74 -1.78
C ILE A 63 2.17 11.94 -0.82
N GLY A 64 1.89 11.73 0.47
CA GLY A 64 2.04 12.77 1.49
C GLY A 64 3.47 13.29 1.61
N LEU A 65 4.45 12.41 1.77
CA LEU A 65 5.87 12.77 1.83
C LEU A 65 6.29 13.52 0.55
N GLY A 66 5.82 13.10 -0.61
CA GLY A 66 6.03 13.78 -1.88
C GLY A 66 5.52 15.23 -1.87
N LEU A 67 4.30 15.45 -1.34
CA LEU A 67 3.72 16.79 -1.15
C LEU A 67 4.50 17.64 -0.15
N GLN A 68 5.05 17.02 0.89
CA GLN A 68 5.82 17.71 1.93
C GLN A 68 7.14 18.28 1.40
N ARG A 69 7.72 17.68 0.35
CA ARG A 69 8.97 18.17 -0.26
C ARG A 69 8.82 19.63 -0.71
N PRO A 70 9.88 20.46 -0.63
CA PRO A 70 9.82 21.83 -1.13
C PRO A 70 9.38 21.94 -2.59
N ALA A 71 9.88 21.04 -3.44
CA ALA A 71 9.49 20.95 -4.86
C ALA A 71 8.08 20.36 -5.08
N GLY A 72 7.51 19.66 -4.09
CA GLY A 72 6.25 18.93 -4.21
C GLY A 72 6.38 17.61 -4.98
N LEU A 73 5.24 17.17 -5.52
CA LEU A 73 5.16 16.03 -6.44
C LEU A 73 5.44 16.52 -7.86
N ASP A 74 6.06 15.68 -8.69
CA ASP A 74 6.37 16.02 -10.09
C ASP A 74 5.12 15.93 -10.99
N GLN A 75 4.05 15.30 -10.50
CA GLN A 75 2.82 15.05 -11.25
C GLN A 75 1.90 16.27 -11.29
N ASP A 76 1.07 16.37 -12.33
CA ASP A 76 0.12 17.46 -12.55
C ASP A 76 -1.14 17.34 -11.67
N ALA A 77 -1.43 16.13 -11.16
CA ALA A 77 -2.51 15.90 -10.23
C ALA A 77 -2.16 14.82 -9.19
N VAL A 78 -2.86 14.92 -8.05
CA VAL A 78 -2.80 13.96 -6.96
C VAL A 78 -4.20 13.41 -6.71
N TRP A 79 -4.31 12.10 -6.56
CA TRP A 79 -5.57 11.41 -6.31
C TRP A 79 -5.40 10.36 -5.20
N PRO A 80 -5.23 10.80 -3.92
CA PRO A 80 -5.03 9.90 -2.81
C PRO A 80 -6.35 9.26 -2.39
N ALA A 81 -6.26 8.23 -1.54
CA ALA A 81 -7.44 7.56 -0.98
C ALA A 81 -8.31 8.46 -0.10
N SER A 82 -7.69 9.48 0.51
CA SER A 82 -8.37 10.43 1.39
C SER A 82 -7.66 11.78 1.44
N SER A 83 -8.43 12.85 1.59
CA SER A 83 -7.95 14.23 1.79
C SER A 83 -7.03 14.38 2.99
N VAL A 84 -7.16 13.49 3.99
CA VAL A 84 -6.38 13.57 5.23
C VAL A 84 -4.87 13.58 4.98
N TRP A 85 -4.40 12.90 3.94
CA TRP A 85 -2.98 12.87 3.57
C TRP A 85 -2.51 14.17 2.93
N VAL A 86 -3.40 14.89 2.24
CA VAL A 86 -3.11 16.25 1.76
C VAL A 86 -3.07 17.19 2.96
N ASP A 87 -4.05 17.11 3.87
CA ASP A 87 -4.14 17.97 5.05
C ASP A 87 -2.95 17.81 6.00
N LEU A 88 -2.43 16.58 6.13
CA LEU A 88 -1.28 16.27 6.98
C LEU A 88 0.05 16.79 6.42
N PHE A 89 0.24 16.75 5.10
CA PHE A 89 1.56 16.88 4.50
C PHE A 89 1.73 18.10 3.58
N ASP A 90 0.67 18.60 2.95
CA ASP A 90 0.73 19.75 2.04
C ASP A 90 0.68 21.10 2.78
N THR A 91 1.68 21.34 3.63
CA THR A 91 1.81 22.59 4.40
C THR A 91 1.95 23.83 3.51
N GLY A 92 2.37 23.65 2.25
CA GLY A 92 2.51 24.70 1.25
C GLY A 92 1.25 25.02 0.47
N ARG A 93 0.15 24.27 0.67
CA ARG A 93 -1.09 24.37 -0.13
C ARG A 93 -0.82 24.30 -1.64
N LYS A 94 0.05 23.37 -2.03
CA LYS A 94 0.41 23.09 -3.43
C LYS A 94 -0.77 22.50 -4.19
N VAL A 95 -1.63 21.73 -3.51
CA VAL A 95 -2.79 21.09 -4.11
C VAL A 95 -3.96 22.08 -4.18
N ARG A 96 -4.49 22.27 -5.38
CA ARG A 96 -5.68 23.10 -5.67
C ARG A 96 -6.87 22.23 -6.08
N ASN A 97 -8.07 22.79 -5.95
CA ASN A 97 -9.32 22.20 -6.46
C ASN A 97 -9.58 20.75 -5.99
N LEU A 98 -9.19 20.43 -4.75
CA LEU A 98 -9.33 19.11 -4.17
C LEU A 98 -10.81 18.71 -4.08
N THR A 99 -11.23 17.72 -4.87
CA THR A 99 -12.64 17.38 -5.06
C THR A 99 -12.87 15.89 -4.85
N SER A 100 -13.72 15.52 -3.90
CA SER A 100 -14.09 14.12 -3.63
C SER A 100 -14.76 13.48 -4.86
N ILE A 101 -14.22 12.35 -5.32
CA ILE A 101 -14.75 11.58 -6.46
C ILE A 101 -15.60 10.39 -5.99
N ALA A 102 -15.24 9.79 -4.86
CA ALA A 102 -15.88 8.60 -4.32
C ALA A 102 -15.80 8.59 -2.78
N GLN A 103 -16.73 7.89 -2.14
CA GLN A 103 -16.73 7.60 -0.72
C GLN A 103 -16.56 6.09 -0.53
N MET A 104 -15.58 5.68 0.26
CA MET A 104 -15.16 4.29 0.40
C MET A 104 -14.99 3.97 1.89
N PRO A 105 -16.03 3.43 2.56
CA PRO A 105 -15.91 2.96 3.93
C PRO A 105 -14.89 1.83 4.03
N VAL A 106 -14.05 1.84 5.07
CA VAL A 106 -13.13 0.75 5.37
C VAL A 106 -13.81 -0.22 6.33
N ILE A 107 -13.99 -1.46 5.87
CA ILE A 107 -14.76 -2.48 6.56
C ILE A 107 -13.96 -3.79 6.65
N LEU A 108 -14.47 -4.75 7.43
CA LEU A 108 -13.86 -6.08 7.52
C LEU A 108 -14.61 -7.04 6.59
N GLY A 109 -13.93 -7.55 5.56
CA GLY A 109 -14.43 -8.67 4.78
C GLY A 109 -14.04 -9.97 5.46
N VAL A 110 -15.00 -10.81 5.86
CA VAL A 110 -14.76 -12.10 6.53
C VAL A 110 -15.25 -13.21 5.63
N ARG A 111 -14.45 -14.25 5.39
CA ARG A 111 -14.88 -15.43 4.64
C ARG A 111 -16.25 -15.90 5.13
N LYS A 112 -17.21 -16.07 4.23
CA LYS A 112 -18.63 -16.21 4.62
C LYS A 112 -18.89 -17.36 5.61
N SER A 113 -18.21 -18.50 5.45
CA SER A 113 -18.24 -19.64 6.36
C SER A 113 -17.69 -19.31 7.74
N LYS A 114 -16.59 -18.54 7.81
CA LYS A 114 -16.03 -18.04 9.07
C LYS A 114 -16.98 -17.03 9.74
N ALA A 115 -17.61 -16.13 8.98
CA ALA A 115 -18.62 -15.22 9.52
C ALA A 115 -19.83 -15.98 10.09
N ALA A 116 -20.24 -17.08 9.46
CA ALA A 116 -21.31 -17.95 9.96
C ALA A 116 -20.89 -18.69 11.24
N GLU A 117 -19.66 -19.23 11.29
CA GLU A 117 -19.06 -19.87 12.47
C GLU A 117 -19.03 -18.91 13.67
N LEU A 118 -18.66 -17.64 13.44
CA LEU A 118 -18.64 -16.59 14.46
C LEU A 118 -20.05 -16.05 14.80
N GLY A 119 -21.09 -16.49 14.08
CA GLY A 119 -22.48 -16.08 14.29
C GLY A 119 -22.78 -14.63 13.86
N TRP A 120 -21.97 -14.07 12.97
CA TRP A 120 -22.02 -12.67 12.52
C TRP A 120 -22.94 -12.42 11.32
N VAL A 121 -23.29 -13.46 10.57
CA VAL A 121 -24.21 -13.34 9.42
C VAL A 121 -25.57 -12.80 9.87
N GLY A 122 -26.04 -11.73 9.22
CA GLY A 122 -27.31 -11.07 9.50
C GLY A 122 -27.39 -10.33 10.83
N LYS A 123 -26.28 -10.16 11.57
CA LYS A 123 -26.27 -9.49 12.88
C LYS A 123 -25.36 -8.26 12.88
N PRO A 124 -25.65 -7.25 13.73
CA PRO A 124 -24.69 -6.21 14.05
C PRO A 124 -23.43 -6.82 14.68
N VAL A 125 -22.27 -6.38 14.21
CA VAL A 125 -20.96 -6.75 14.77
C VAL A 125 -20.28 -5.47 15.24
N PHE A 126 -19.72 -5.49 16.44
CA PHE A 126 -18.97 -4.38 17.02
C PHE A 126 -17.47 -4.73 17.07
N MET A 127 -16.59 -3.73 17.18
CA MET A 127 -15.16 -4.00 17.30
C MET A 127 -14.81 -4.87 18.52
N LYS A 128 -15.59 -4.81 19.60
CA LYS A 128 -15.43 -5.71 20.75
C LYS A 128 -15.64 -7.19 20.39
N ASP A 129 -16.50 -7.49 19.42
CA ASP A 129 -16.75 -8.86 18.96
C ASP A 129 -15.58 -9.35 18.10
N ILE A 130 -15.03 -8.46 17.27
CA ILE A 130 -13.80 -8.69 16.50
C ILE A 130 -12.62 -8.93 17.45
N LEU A 131 -12.46 -8.09 18.48
CA LEU A 131 -11.44 -8.25 19.51
C LEU A 131 -11.57 -9.59 20.24
N ALA A 132 -12.79 -10.00 20.61
CA ALA A 132 -13.02 -11.29 21.24
C ALA A 132 -12.60 -12.45 20.33
N ALA A 133 -12.96 -12.41 19.05
CA ALA A 133 -12.57 -13.43 18.08
C ALA A 133 -11.05 -13.50 17.85
N VAL A 134 -10.36 -12.35 17.86
CA VAL A 134 -8.90 -12.27 17.77
C VAL A 134 -8.23 -12.83 19.03
N LYS A 135 -8.69 -12.43 20.23
CA LYS A 135 -8.16 -12.92 21.52
C LYS A 135 -8.34 -14.42 21.69
N ASP A 136 -9.46 -14.96 21.22
CA ASP A 136 -9.75 -16.40 21.21
C ASP A 136 -8.96 -17.17 20.13
N GLY A 137 -8.20 -16.49 19.27
CA GLY A 137 -7.48 -17.10 18.16
C GLY A 137 -8.37 -17.63 17.04
N LYS A 138 -9.66 -17.25 17.01
CA LYS A 138 -10.66 -17.69 16.03
C LYS A 138 -10.69 -16.86 14.75
N LEU A 139 -10.05 -15.69 14.77
CA LEU A 139 -9.98 -14.76 13.65
C LEU A 139 -8.55 -14.23 13.48
N LYS A 140 -8.03 -14.39 12.26
CA LYS A 140 -6.89 -13.65 11.73
C LYS A 140 -7.31 -12.84 10.51
N PHE A 141 -6.59 -11.79 10.21
CA PHE A 141 -6.91 -10.94 9.07
C PHE A 141 -5.69 -10.35 8.38
N LEU A 142 -5.89 -10.05 7.10
CA LEU A 142 -5.03 -9.20 6.30
C LEU A 142 -5.38 -7.74 6.57
N MET A 143 -4.38 -6.88 6.73
CA MET A 143 -4.58 -5.43 6.88
C MET A 143 -3.34 -4.69 6.40
N THR A 144 -3.49 -3.59 5.67
CA THR A 144 -2.32 -2.79 5.28
C THR A 144 -1.70 -2.08 6.50
N SER A 145 -0.42 -1.72 6.43
CA SER A 145 0.21 -0.91 7.49
C SER A 145 -0.48 0.45 7.63
N ALA A 146 -0.80 0.84 8.88
CA ALA A 146 -1.41 2.14 9.17
C ALA A 146 -0.51 3.33 8.80
N THR A 147 0.80 3.13 8.79
CA THR A 147 1.76 4.18 8.42
C THR A 147 2.03 4.27 6.93
N GLN A 148 1.56 3.34 6.09
CA GLN A 148 1.87 3.36 4.66
C GLN A 148 0.64 3.48 3.76
N SER A 149 -0.51 2.97 4.21
CA SER A 149 -1.75 2.92 3.45
C SER A 149 -2.91 3.51 4.23
N ASN A 150 -3.76 4.27 3.54
CA ASN A 150 -4.95 4.84 4.15
C ASN A 150 -5.94 3.80 4.67
N SER A 151 -6.09 2.63 4.03
CA SER A 151 -7.04 1.60 4.52
C SER A 151 -6.62 1.06 5.89
N GLY A 152 -5.32 0.86 6.11
CA GLY A 152 -4.74 0.49 7.40
C GLY A 152 -4.91 1.61 8.43
N ALA A 153 -4.63 2.86 8.05
CA ALA A 153 -4.80 4.01 8.93
C ALA A 153 -6.27 4.16 9.35
N SER A 154 -7.19 3.99 8.40
CA SER A 154 -8.63 4.06 8.59
C SER A 154 -9.14 2.97 9.54
N ALA A 155 -8.72 1.71 9.32
CA ALA A 155 -9.06 0.61 10.23
C ALA A 155 -8.53 0.86 11.64
N TYR A 156 -7.26 1.29 11.76
CA TYR A 156 -6.63 1.60 13.04
C TYR A 156 -7.32 2.76 13.78
N LEU A 157 -7.66 3.85 13.10
CA LEU A 157 -8.39 4.97 13.70
C LEU A 157 -9.79 4.56 14.15
N ALA A 158 -10.47 3.67 13.42
CA ALA A 158 -11.73 3.08 13.86
C ALA A 158 -11.57 2.19 15.10
N MET A 159 -10.49 1.42 15.20
CA MET A 159 -10.17 0.63 16.40
C MET A 159 -9.92 1.54 17.61
N LEU A 160 -9.17 2.63 17.44
CA LEU A 160 -8.95 3.64 18.49
C LEU A 160 -10.25 4.30 18.94
N SER A 161 -11.07 4.74 17.99
CA SER A 161 -12.37 5.37 18.27
C SER A 161 -13.29 4.44 19.04
N SER A 162 -13.37 3.16 18.64
CA SER A 162 -14.18 2.17 19.36
C SER A 162 -13.63 1.87 20.77
N ALA A 163 -12.30 1.79 20.93
CA ALA A 163 -11.67 1.59 22.24
C ALA A 163 -11.98 2.73 23.24
N LEU A 164 -12.38 3.90 22.75
CA LEU A 164 -12.82 5.04 23.55
C LEU A 164 -14.32 5.02 23.90
N GLY A 165 -15.07 4.02 23.47
CA GLY A 165 -16.39 3.70 24.02
C GLY A 165 -17.47 4.76 23.79
N GLY A 166 -17.46 5.45 22.65
CA GLY A 166 -18.50 6.42 22.27
C GLY A 166 -18.11 7.89 22.43
N LYS A 167 -16.83 8.19 22.69
CA LYS A 167 -16.30 9.54 22.54
C LYS A 167 -16.41 10.00 21.08
N GLU A 168 -16.89 11.23 20.84
CA GLU A 168 -17.12 11.74 19.49
C GLU A 168 -15.83 11.92 18.68
N VAL A 169 -14.74 12.39 19.30
CA VAL A 169 -13.46 12.69 18.65
C VAL A 169 -12.31 12.18 19.51
N ILE A 170 -11.29 11.62 18.84
CA ILE A 170 -10.04 11.23 19.50
C ILE A 170 -9.22 12.49 19.79
N GLU A 171 -8.83 12.68 21.04
CA GLU A 171 -7.99 13.78 21.50
C GLU A 171 -6.56 13.30 21.80
N PRO A 172 -5.54 14.18 21.81
CA PRO A 172 -4.16 13.79 22.05
C PRO A 172 -3.95 12.97 23.33
N GLY A 173 -4.64 13.28 24.43
CA GLY A 173 -4.50 12.60 25.71
C GLY A 173 -5.10 11.20 25.75
N ASP A 174 -6.05 10.90 24.85
CA ASP A 174 -6.65 9.57 24.76
C ASP A 174 -5.64 8.52 24.31
N LEU A 175 -4.70 8.91 23.45
CA LEU A 175 -3.64 8.06 22.93
C LEU A 175 -2.65 7.63 24.01
N ASP A 176 -2.66 8.28 25.17
CA ASP A 176 -1.82 7.94 26.32
C ASP A 176 -2.51 6.99 27.31
N ASN A 177 -3.79 6.68 27.09
CA ASN A 177 -4.56 5.78 27.94
C ASN A 177 -4.08 4.31 27.77
N PRO A 178 -3.59 3.65 28.84
CA PRO A 178 -3.11 2.27 28.76
C PRO A 178 -4.16 1.27 28.27
N ASN A 179 -5.44 1.45 28.66
CA ASN A 179 -6.51 0.55 28.25
C ASN A 179 -6.79 0.63 26.76
N VAL A 180 -6.70 1.84 26.18
CA VAL A 180 -6.85 2.05 24.72
C VAL A 180 -5.70 1.36 23.99
N ARG A 181 -4.46 1.59 24.46
CA ARG A 181 -3.26 0.95 23.89
C ARG A 181 -3.33 -0.57 23.95
N GLU A 182 -3.71 -1.15 25.09
CA GLU A 182 -3.84 -2.60 25.25
C GLU A 182 -4.94 -3.18 24.35
N THR A 183 -6.11 -2.52 24.29
CA THR A 183 -7.24 -2.95 23.46
C THR A 183 -6.87 -2.97 21.98
N VAL A 184 -6.26 -1.89 21.49
CA VAL A 184 -5.88 -1.78 20.07
C VAL A 184 -4.69 -2.68 19.75
N SER A 185 -3.69 -2.80 20.63
CA SER A 185 -2.61 -3.76 20.45
C SER A 185 -3.14 -5.19 20.34
N ALA A 186 -4.11 -5.58 21.18
CA ALA A 186 -4.73 -6.90 21.14
C ALA A 186 -5.51 -7.15 19.83
N LEU A 187 -6.23 -6.14 19.29
CA LEU A 187 -6.84 -6.22 17.96
C LEU A 187 -5.78 -6.44 16.87
N LEU A 188 -4.69 -5.68 16.90
CA LEU A 188 -3.60 -5.74 15.91
C LEU A 188 -2.81 -7.06 15.96
N GLN A 189 -2.86 -7.82 17.05
CA GLN A 189 -2.35 -9.21 17.06
C GLN A 189 -3.12 -10.15 16.12
N GLY A 190 -4.28 -9.73 15.62
CA GLY A 190 -5.04 -10.41 14.57
C GLY A 190 -4.38 -10.33 13.18
N VAL A 191 -3.43 -9.41 12.96
CA VAL A 191 -2.73 -9.27 11.68
C VAL A 191 -1.88 -10.51 11.41
N GLU A 192 -2.17 -11.16 10.29
CA GLU A 192 -1.42 -12.31 9.77
C GLU A 192 -0.48 -11.91 8.64
N ARG A 193 -0.94 -11.02 7.76
CA ARG A 193 -0.16 -10.42 6.66
C ARG A 193 -0.51 -8.94 6.53
N SER A 194 0.51 -8.15 6.23
CA SER A 194 0.45 -6.72 5.98
C SER A 194 0.93 -6.38 4.57
N SER A 195 0.50 -5.23 4.07
CA SER A 195 1.01 -4.60 2.85
C SER A 195 1.08 -3.08 3.00
N GLY A 196 1.84 -2.42 2.13
CA GLY A 196 1.81 -0.96 1.97
C GLY A 196 0.74 -0.45 1.00
N SER A 197 -0.08 -1.33 0.40
CA SER A 197 -1.07 -0.97 -0.63
C SER A 197 -2.36 -1.78 -0.49
N SER A 198 -3.49 -1.07 -0.49
CA SER A 198 -4.84 -1.63 -0.42
C SER A 198 -5.15 -2.57 -1.58
N GLY A 199 -4.81 -2.17 -2.81
CA GLY A 199 -5.00 -2.99 -4.01
C GLY A 199 -4.14 -4.24 -3.97
N TRP A 200 -2.86 -4.10 -3.62
CA TRP A 200 -1.95 -5.25 -3.52
C TRP A 200 -2.38 -6.24 -2.42
N LEU A 201 -2.94 -5.76 -1.30
CA LEU A 201 -3.48 -6.64 -0.26
C LEU A 201 -4.64 -7.49 -0.78
N ALA A 202 -5.51 -6.89 -1.59
CA ALA A 202 -6.61 -7.60 -2.23
C ALA A 202 -6.11 -8.64 -3.25
N ASP A 203 -5.11 -8.29 -4.06
CA ASP A 203 -4.48 -9.25 -4.98
C ASP A 203 -3.79 -10.38 -4.22
N LEU A 204 -3.08 -10.09 -3.12
CA LEU A 204 -2.52 -11.10 -2.22
C LEU A 204 -3.60 -12.08 -1.73
N TYR A 205 -4.76 -11.57 -1.32
CA TYR A 205 -5.87 -12.41 -0.86
C TYR A 205 -6.36 -13.34 -1.98
N VAL A 206 -6.63 -12.79 -3.17
CA VAL A 206 -7.12 -13.54 -4.33
C VAL A 206 -6.11 -14.58 -4.81
N ASP A 207 -4.85 -14.19 -4.98
CA ASP A 207 -3.78 -15.07 -5.45
C ASP A 207 -3.54 -16.21 -4.47
N SER A 208 -3.58 -15.92 -3.17
CA SER A 208 -3.45 -16.94 -2.12
C SER A 208 -4.60 -17.94 -2.16
N ALA A 209 -5.84 -17.46 -2.33
CA ALA A 209 -7.02 -18.32 -2.50
C ALA A 209 -6.93 -19.20 -3.76
N GLY A 210 -6.36 -18.68 -4.85
CA GLY A 210 -6.05 -19.42 -6.08
C GLY A 210 -5.03 -20.54 -5.84
N LYS A 211 -4.00 -20.27 -5.03
CA LYS A 211 -2.98 -21.25 -4.61
C LYS A 211 -3.44 -22.22 -3.52
N GLY A 212 -4.67 -22.08 -3.01
CA GLY A 212 -5.23 -22.95 -1.97
C GLY A 212 -4.94 -22.52 -0.53
N THR A 213 -4.29 -21.37 -0.32
CA THR A 213 -4.14 -20.76 1.00
C THR A 213 -5.42 -19.99 1.35
N VAL A 214 -5.99 -20.25 2.51
CA VAL A 214 -7.24 -19.64 2.95
C VAL A 214 -6.97 -18.67 4.10
N TYR A 215 -7.21 -17.39 3.87
CA TYR A 215 -7.23 -16.37 4.92
C TYR A 215 -8.65 -16.12 5.41
N ASP A 216 -8.81 -15.90 6.71
CA ASP A 216 -10.13 -15.76 7.32
C ASP A 216 -10.80 -14.41 6.99
N ALA A 217 -10.04 -13.33 6.94
CA ALA A 217 -10.59 -12.00 6.71
C ALA A 217 -9.57 -11.00 6.16
N MET A 218 -10.06 -9.84 5.70
CA MET A 218 -9.27 -8.71 5.22
C MET A 218 -9.96 -7.39 5.58
N TRP A 219 -9.24 -6.47 6.23
CA TRP A 219 -9.64 -5.07 6.32
C TRP A 219 -9.29 -4.34 5.02
N ASN A 220 -10.29 -3.78 4.36
CA ASN A 220 -10.09 -2.98 3.16
C ASN A 220 -11.31 -2.08 2.88
N TYR A 221 -11.24 -1.27 1.83
CA TYR A 221 -12.41 -0.54 1.34
C TYR A 221 -13.53 -1.48 0.93
N GLU A 222 -14.77 -1.10 1.19
CA GLU A 222 -15.97 -1.80 0.72
C GLU A 222 -15.93 -2.04 -0.80
N ALA A 223 -15.53 -1.03 -1.59
CA ALA A 223 -15.39 -1.16 -3.04
C ALA A 223 -14.30 -2.18 -3.43
N THR A 224 -13.15 -2.15 -2.77
CA THR A 224 -12.08 -3.13 -3.00
C THR A 224 -12.48 -4.54 -2.58
N LEU A 225 -13.30 -4.70 -1.54
CA LEU A 225 -13.88 -6.00 -1.18
C LEU A 225 -14.88 -6.50 -2.23
N LYS A 226 -15.66 -5.61 -2.85
CA LYS A 226 -16.48 -5.97 -4.01
C LYS A 226 -15.61 -6.50 -5.14
N GLU A 227 -14.57 -5.76 -5.54
CA GLU A 227 -13.63 -6.18 -6.59
C GLU A 227 -12.96 -7.53 -6.26
N THR A 228 -12.58 -7.72 -4.99
CA THR A 228 -12.04 -8.99 -4.47
C THR A 228 -13.05 -10.12 -4.63
N ASN A 229 -14.30 -9.91 -4.25
CA ASN A 229 -15.37 -10.89 -4.36
C ASN A 229 -15.72 -11.24 -5.80
N ASP A 230 -15.71 -10.26 -6.71
CA ASP A 230 -15.93 -10.49 -8.13
C ASP A 230 -14.86 -11.45 -8.69
N LYS A 231 -13.58 -11.25 -8.34
CA LYS A 231 -12.47 -12.16 -8.68
C LYS A 231 -12.65 -13.55 -8.03
N LEU A 232 -12.96 -13.62 -6.73
CA LEU A 232 -13.17 -14.89 -6.02
C LEU A 232 -14.30 -15.73 -6.64
N LYS A 233 -15.44 -15.09 -6.97
CA LYS A 233 -16.59 -15.75 -7.61
C LYS A 233 -16.23 -16.30 -8.98
N GLN A 234 -15.49 -15.54 -9.80
CA GLN A 234 -15.01 -16.00 -11.10
C GLN A 234 -14.12 -17.25 -10.98
N MET A 235 -13.36 -17.36 -9.88
CA MET A 235 -12.52 -18.51 -9.57
C MET A 235 -13.26 -19.66 -8.87
N GLY A 236 -14.57 -19.54 -8.64
CA GLY A 236 -15.36 -20.51 -7.87
C GLY A 236 -14.97 -20.60 -6.40
N LYS A 237 -14.35 -19.54 -5.86
CA LYS A 237 -13.96 -19.42 -4.45
C LYS A 237 -15.06 -18.73 -3.64
N GLU A 238 -15.08 -19.03 -2.35
CA GLU A 238 -16.04 -18.44 -1.41
C GLU A 238 -15.82 -16.92 -1.28
N PRO A 239 -16.89 -16.09 -1.31
CA PRO A 239 -16.75 -14.65 -1.11
C PRO A 239 -16.52 -14.27 0.36
N LEU A 240 -15.97 -13.08 0.55
CA LEU A 240 -15.92 -12.34 1.80
C LEU A 240 -17.27 -11.70 2.10
N TYR A 241 -17.87 -12.08 3.24
CA TYR A 241 -19.03 -11.42 3.83
C TYR A 241 -18.62 -10.05 4.42
N ALA A 242 -19.30 -8.99 4.00
CA ALA A 242 -19.03 -7.64 4.43
C ALA A 242 -19.51 -7.41 5.87
N VAL A 243 -18.59 -7.19 6.80
CA VAL A 243 -18.87 -6.82 8.18
C VAL A 243 -18.61 -5.32 8.35
N TYR A 244 -19.66 -4.57 8.65
CA TYR A 244 -19.62 -3.14 8.95
C TYR A 244 -19.67 -2.97 10.47
N PRO A 245 -18.55 -2.64 11.14
CA PRO A 245 -18.56 -2.35 12.57
C PRO A 245 -19.64 -1.35 12.95
N ALA A 246 -20.55 -1.74 13.84
CA ALA A 246 -21.71 -0.96 14.21
C ALA A 246 -21.35 0.28 15.05
N ASP A 247 -20.19 0.24 15.71
CA ASP A 247 -19.57 1.33 16.47
C ASP A 247 -18.78 2.33 15.60
N GLY A 248 -18.69 2.07 14.29
CA GLY A 248 -18.25 3.06 13.30
C GLY A 248 -17.03 2.65 12.48
N VAL A 249 -16.91 3.26 11.30
CA VAL A 249 -15.78 3.06 10.38
C VAL A 249 -15.21 4.39 9.91
N ALA A 250 -13.95 4.40 9.49
CA ALA A 250 -13.42 5.52 8.72
C ALA A 250 -13.80 5.38 7.24
N VAL A 251 -13.98 6.52 6.57
CA VAL A 251 -14.40 6.60 5.17
C VAL A 251 -13.37 7.40 4.39
N GLY A 252 -12.79 6.81 3.35
CA GLY A 252 -11.93 7.51 2.40
C GLY A 252 -12.77 8.25 1.37
N ASP A 253 -12.45 9.52 1.11
CA ASP A 253 -13.18 10.41 0.20
C ASP A 253 -12.56 10.53 -1.20
N SER A 254 -11.48 9.78 -1.47
CA SER A 254 -10.76 9.68 -2.75
C SER A 254 -10.78 10.96 -3.60
N PRO A 255 -10.18 12.06 -3.10
CA PRO A 255 -10.30 13.34 -3.79
C PRO A 255 -9.28 13.50 -4.92
N LEU A 256 -9.67 14.11 -6.03
CA LEU A 256 -8.76 14.48 -7.11
C LEU A 256 -8.38 15.97 -6.97
N GLY A 257 -7.08 16.29 -6.97
CA GLY A 257 -6.54 17.64 -6.82
C GLY A 257 -5.46 17.97 -7.85
N PHE A 258 -5.30 19.26 -8.15
CA PHE A 258 -4.38 19.80 -9.17
C PHE A 258 -3.09 20.33 -8.55
N ILE A 259 -1.95 20.14 -9.22
CA ILE A 259 -0.65 20.69 -8.85
C ILE A 259 -0.15 21.57 -9.99
N ASP A 260 0.04 22.85 -9.71
CA ASP A 260 0.41 23.86 -10.70
C ASP A 260 1.94 23.93 -10.85
N HIS A 261 2.42 23.44 -12.00
CA HIS A 261 3.84 23.47 -12.40
C HIS A 261 4.20 24.65 -13.31
N GLY A 262 3.31 25.64 -13.46
CA GLY A 262 3.55 26.80 -14.35
C GLY A 262 3.58 26.44 -15.84
N ARG A 263 2.97 25.31 -16.23
CA ARG A 263 2.93 24.80 -17.62
C ARG A 263 1.90 25.52 -18.51
N GLY A 264 1.23 26.54 -17.98
CA GLY A 264 0.25 27.35 -18.70
C GLY A 264 -1.21 26.94 -18.46
N PRO A 265 -2.17 27.79 -18.87
CA PRO A 265 -3.59 27.64 -18.55
C PRO A 265 -4.25 26.42 -19.20
N ASP A 266 -3.67 25.87 -20.27
CA ASP A 266 -4.21 24.69 -20.96
C ASP A 266 -4.23 23.44 -20.05
N VAL A 267 -3.23 23.28 -19.19
CA VAL A 267 -3.14 22.13 -18.26
C VAL A 267 -4.18 22.25 -17.14
N GLU A 268 -4.35 23.46 -16.58
CA GLU A 268 -5.37 23.74 -15.56
C GLU A 268 -6.79 23.60 -16.13
N LYS A 269 -7.00 24.04 -17.38
CA LYS A 269 -8.26 23.82 -18.09
C LYS A 269 -8.51 22.32 -18.31
N PHE A 270 -7.51 21.56 -18.76
CA PHE A 270 -7.62 20.12 -18.94
C PHE A 270 -8.03 19.41 -17.63
N PHE A 271 -7.41 19.77 -16.51
CA PHE A 271 -7.80 19.25 -15.20
C PHE A 271 -9.24 19.59 -14.82
N THR A 272 -9.67 20.83 -15.06
CA THR A 272 -11.03 21.27 -14.75
C THR A 272 -12.06 20.53 -15.63
N ASP A 273 -11.75 20.31 -16.90
CA ASP A 273 -12.57 19.52 -17.81
C ASP A 273 -12.63 18.04 -17.38
N LEU A 274 -11.53 17.48 -16.88
CA LEU A 274 -11.47 16.13 -16.31
C LEU A 274 -12.37 16.00 -15.07
N LEU A 275 -12.31 16.96 -14.15
CA LEU A 275 -13.21 16.99 -12.99
C LEU A 275 -14.68 17.04 -13.41
N ALA A 276 -15.02 17.93 -14.36
CA ALA A 276 -16.38 18.02 -14.88
C ALA A 276 -16.83 16.72 -15.56
N TYR A 277 -15.94 16.03 -16.28
CA TYR A 277 -16.21 14.73 -16.88
C TYR A 277 -16.51 13.68 -15.81
N LEU A 278 -15.68 13.56 -14.78
CA LEU A 278 -15.87 12.62 -13.66
C LEU A 278 -17.16 12.89 -12.88
N GLN A 279 -17.60 14.15 -12.81
CA GLN A 279 -18.84 14.57 -12.16
C GLN A 279 -20.09 14.43 -13.03
N SER A 280 -19.97 14.13 -14.32
CA SER A 280 -21.13 13.92 -15.19
C SER A 280 -21.93 12.68 -14.77
N ASP A 281 -23.26 12.71 -14.89
CA ASP A 281 -24.14 11.62 -14.43
C ASP A 281 -23.78 10.27 -15.05
N ALA A 282 -23.43 10.25 -16.35
CA ALA A 282 -23.03 9.05 -17.05
C ALA A 282 -21.74 8.43 -16.47
N VAL A 283 -20.77 9.26 -16.11
CA VAL A 283 -19.49 8.80 -15.53
C VAL A 283 -19.67 8.45 -14.06
N ARG A 284 -20.44 9.24 -13.29
CA ARG A 284 -20.82 8.92 -11.92
C ARG A 284 -21.53 7.57 -11.82
N LYS A 285 -22.38 7.22 -12.79
CA LYS A 285 -22.97 5.87 -12.88
C LYS A 285 -21.91 4.77 -13.03
N ARG A 286 -20.92 4.97 -13.90
CA ARG A 286 -19.81 4.01 -14.07
C ARG A 286 -18.94 3.89 -12.81
N ILE A 287 -18.68 5.01 -12.14
CA ILE A 287 -17.97 5.02 -10.85
C ILE A 287 -18.80 4.24 -9.81
N ALA A 288 -20.11 4.49 -9.71
CA ALA A 288 -20.98 3.77 -8.78
C ALA A 288 -21.02 2.26 -9.07
N ASP A 289 -21.06 1.86 -10.35
CA ASP A 289 -21.08 0.45 -10.77
C ASP A 289 -19.82 -0.32 -10.37
N SER A 290 -18.70 0.38 -10.11
CA SER A 290 -17.49 -0.22 -9.54
C SER A 290 -17.60 -0.56 -8.04
N GLY A 291 -18.74 -0.28 -7.40
CA GLY A 291 -18.97 -0.49 -5.97
C GLY A 291 -18.61 0.70 -5.08
N ARG A 292 -18.13 1.81 -5.66
CA ARG A 292 -17.82 3.04 -4.94
C ARG A 292 -19.11 3.80 -4.62
N ARG A 293 -19.21 4.35 -3.41
CA ARG A 293 -20.31 5.25 -3.06
C ARG A 293 -20.02 6.63 -3.65
N LEU A 294 -21.04 7.30 -4.16
CA LEU A 294 -20.88 8.68 -4.63
C LEU A 294 -21.02 9.67 -3.46
N PRO A 295 -20.28 10.79 -3.45
CA PRO A 295 -20.48 11.89 -2.50
C PRO A 295 -21.92 12.44 -2.52
N LEU A 296 -22.31 13.18 -1.48
CA LEU A 296 -23.67 13.69 -1.23
C LEU A 296 -24.38 14.21 -2.50
N GLY A 297 -25.66 13.86 -2.66
CA GLY A 297 -26.45 14.12 -3.87
C GLY A 297 -26.41 13.00 -4.91
N GLY A 298 -25.64 11.93 -4.66
CA GLY A 298 -25.57 10.73 -5.52
C GLY A 298 -26.43 9.54 -5.10
N SER A 299 -27.31 9.68 -4.09
CA SER A 299 -28.06 8.54 -3.52
C SER A 299 -28.99 7.82 -4.51
N ALA A 300 -29.36 8.45 -5.63
CA ALA A 300 -30.11 7.80 -6.70
C ALA A 300 -29.24 6.92 -7.64
N ILE A 301 -27.93 7.13 -7.66
CA ILE A 301 -26.98 6.45 -8.53
C ILE A 301 -26.07 5.57 -7.66
N GLN A 302 -26.40 4.29 -7.57
CA GLN A 302 -25.69 3.33 -6.72
C GLN A 302 -25.48 2.02 -7.48
N ALA A 303 -24.43 1.27 -7.10
CA ALA A 303 -24.29 -0.12 -7.53
C ALA A 303 -25.47 -0.97 -7.03
N ALA A 304 -25.75 -2.07 -7.73
CA ALA A 304 -26.72 -3.05 -7.26
C ALA A 304 -26.24 -3.69 -5.95
N PRO A 305 -27.12 -3.84 -4.93
CA PRO A 305 -26.77 -4.56 -3.71
C PRO A 305 -26.58 -6.04 -4.00
N GLU A 306 -25.73 -6.70 -3.21
CA GLU A 306 -25.48 -8.14 -3.27
C GLU A 306 -25.71 -8.74 -1.86
N PRO A 307 -26.97 -9.05 -1.51
CA PRO A 307 -27.34 -9.49 -0.16
C PRO A 307 -26.61 -10.75 0.31
N ASP A 308 -26.23 -11.62 -0.63
CA ASP A 308 -25.57 -12.91 -0.40
C ASP A 308 -24.30 -12.78 0.44
N TRP A 309 -23.60 -11.66 0.32
CA TRP A 309 -22.40 -11.35 1.09
C TRP A 309 -22.50 -9.99 1.81
N ASN A 310 -23.72 -9.51 2.02
CA ASN A 310 -24.06 -8.30 2.79
C ASN A 310 -23.51 -7.00 2.21
N PHE A 311 -23.34 -6.90 0.89
CA PHE A 311 -22.98 -5.64 0.24
C PHE A 311 -24.19 -4.81 -0.10
N ASP A 312 -24.21 -3.57 0.40
CA ASP A 312 -25.27 -2.62 0.11
C ASP A 312 -24.72 -1.18 0.13
N PRO A 313 -24.45 -0.57 -1.05
CA PRO A 313 -23.98 0.81 -1.15
C PRO A 313 -25.05 1.85 -0.77
N GLY A 314 -26.31 1.45 -0.61
CA GLY A 314 -27.41 2.29 -0.11
C GLY A 314 -27.57 2.26 1.41
N LYS A 315 -27.00 1.25 2.08
CA LYS A 315 -27.02 1.11 3.54
C LYS A 315 -26.35 2.30 4.23
N LEU A 316 -26.97 2.81 5.30
CA LEU A 316 -26.34 3.79 6.18
C LEU A 316 -25.19 3.13 6.96
N VAL A 317 -24.01 3.75 6.90
CA VAL A 317 -22.81 3.30 7.60
C VAL A 317 -22.44 4.36 8.63
N THR A 318 -22.34 3.98 9.90
CA THR A 318 -21.84 4.86 10.96
C THR A 318 -20.39 5.20 10.66
N SER A 319 -20.08 6.49 10.48
CA SER A 319 -18.71 6.97 10.28
C SER A 319 -18.14 7.52 11.58
N ILE A 320 -16.90 7.17 11.91
CA ILE A 320 -16.16 7.88 12.97
C ILE A 320 -15.88 9.32 12.53
N ARG A 321 -15.78 10.24 13.48
CA ARG A 321 -15.27 11.57 13.19
C ARG A 321 -13.76 11.51 13.11
N MET A 322 -13.20 11.91 11.97
CA MET A 322 -11.75 11.95 11.80
C MET A 322 -11.13 12.95 12.79
N PRO A 323 -10.05 12.58 13.50
CA PRO A 323 -9.35 13.49 14.40
C PRO A 323 -8.66 14.63 13.64
N GLU A 324 -8.20 15.65 14.36
CA GLU A 324 -7.37 16.69 13.76
C GLU A 324 -6.02 16.11 13.25
N PRO A 325 -5.41 16.69 12.20
CA PRO A 325 -4.17 16.18 11.61
C PRO A 325 -3.05 15.90 12.63
N ALA A 326 -2.85 16.78 13.61
CA ALA A 326 -1.83 16.57 14.65
C ALA A 326 -2.10 15.32 15.51
N VAL A 327 -3.38 15.01 15.79
CA VAL A 327 -3.77 13.80 16.52
C VAL A 327 -3.57 12.56 15.66
N ILE A 328 -3.88 12.65 14.36
CA ILE A 328 -3.63 11.54 13.42
C ILE A 328 -2.15 11.23 13.35
N ARG A 329 -1.29 12.24 13.23
CA ARG A 329 0.17 12.05 13.25
C ARG A 329 0.62 11.34 14.52
N LYS A 330 0.21 11.84 15.70
CA LYS A 330 0.52 11.19 16.99
C LYS A 330 0.02 9.73 17.05
N ALA A 331 -1.16 9.46 16.49
CA ALA A 331 -1.71 8.10 16.45
C ALA A 331 -0.86 7.19 15.55
N LEU A 332 -0.39 7.66 14.40
CA LEU A 332 0.48 6.89 13.50
C LEU A 332 1.85 6.63 14.10
N ASP A 333 2.42 7.60 14.81
CA ASP A 333 3.68 7.42 15.55
C ASP A 333 3.49 6.34 16.64
N LEU A 334 2.40 6.40 17.41
CA LEU A 334 2.05 5.39 18.42
C LEU A 334 1.88 3.99 17.81
N TYR A 335 1.26 3.88 16.63
CA TYR A 335 1.13 2.62 15.92
C TYR A 335 2.51 2.02 15.63
N GLN A 336 3.42 2.82 15.07
CA GLN A 336 4.74 2.38 14.63
C GLN A 336 5.63 1.99 15.81
N GLU A 337 5.55 2.72 16.91
CA GLU A 337 6.44 2.57 18.07
C GLU A 337 6.02 1.47 19.04
N THR A 338 4.70 1.28 19.22
CA THR A 338 4.20 0.50 20.36
C THR A 338 3.14 -0.54 19.99
N LEU A 339 2.22 -0.23 19.06
CA LEU A 339 1.00 -1.04 18.93
C LEU A 339 1.07 -2.10 17.85
N ARG A 340 1.82 -1.86 16.76
CA ARG A 340 1.91 -2.82 15.66
C ARG A 340 2.46 -4.15 16.13
N LYS A 341 2.04 -5.23 15.48
CA LYS A 341 2.63 -6.54 15.70
C LYS A 341 4.14 -6.46 15.39
N PRO A 342 5.03 -6.93 16.28
CA PRO A 342 6.47 -6.83 16.06
C PRO A 342 6.90 -7.59 14.80
N SER A 343 7.94 -7.09 14.13
CA SER A 343 8.51 -7.69 12.93
C SER A 343 9.66 -8.64 13.30
N LEU A 344 9.77 -9.72 12.53
CA LEU A 344 10.89 -10.66 12.58
C LEU A 344 11.50 -10.70 11.18
N THR A 345 12.48 -9.82 10.93
CA THR A 345 12.97 -9.56 9.57
C THR A 345 14.35 -10.15 9.38
N ALA A 346 14.53 -10.97 8.35
CA ALA A 346 15.84 -11.39 7.88
C ALA A 346 16.23 -10.59 6.64
N LEU A 347 17.37 -9.89 6.72
CA LEU A 347 17.92 -9.02 5.71
C LEU A 347 19.09 -9.74 5.03
N CYS A 348 18.88 -10.22 3.81
CA CYS A 348 19.91 -10.79 2.95
C CYS A 348 20.58 -9.67 2.16
N PHE A 349 21.82 -9.35 2.51
CA PHE A 349 22.58 -8.24 1.96
C PHE A 349 23.65 -8.77 1.00
N ASP A 350 23.50 -8.45 -0.28
CA ASP A 350 24.43 -8.89 -1.32
C ASP A 350 25.72 -8.07 -1.28
N PHE A 351 26.83 -8.75 -1.01
CA PHE A 351 28.19 -8.24 -1.13
C PHE A 351 28.98 -9.06 -2.15
N SER A 352 28.32 -9.51 -3.22
CA SER A 352 28.97 -10.13 -4.36
C SER A 352 29.79 -9.13 -5.18
N GLY A 353 30.68 -9.62 -6.04
CA GLY A 353 31.54 -8.76 -6.85
C GLY A 353 30.80 -7.82 -7.81
N SER A 354 29.55 -8.12 -8.21
CA SER A 354 28.76 -7.18 -9.05
C SER A 354 28.36 -5.92 -8.29
N MET A 355 28.27 -6.01 -6.96
CA MET A 355 27.96 -4.89 -6.08
C MET A 355 29.16 -3.95 -5.87
N GLU A 356 30.36 -4.26 -6.38
CA GLU A 356 31.55 -3.43 -6.18
C GLU A 356 31.29 -1.97 -6.62
N ASP A 357 31.91 -1.03 -5.89
CA ASP A 357 31.70 0.41 -6.00
C ASP A 357 30.27 0.89 -5.70
N LYS A 358 29.38 0.83 -6.68
CA LYS A 358 28.08 1.52 -6.62
C LYS A 358 27.08 0.75 -5.76
N GLY A 359 26.97 -0.56 -5.95
CA GLY A 359 26.04 -1.42 -5.22
C GLY A 359 26.32 -1.43 -3.71
N GLU A 360 27.59 -1.60 -3.33
CA GLU A 360 28.06 -1.60 -1.95
C GLU A 360 27.77 -0.27 -1.27
N LYS A 361 28.09 0.86 -1.92
CA LYS A 361 27.77 2.19 -1.39
C LYS A 361 26.27 2.40 -1.21
N GLN A 362 25.46 1.94 -2.16
CA GLN A 362 24.00 2.02 -2.07
C GLN A 362 23.48 1.16 -0.91
N LEU A 363 23.94 -0.08 -0.78
CA LEU A 363 23.58 -0.99 0.29
C LEU A 363 23.99 -0.47 1.67
N GLN A 364 25.21 0.05 1.81
CA GLN A 364 25.70 0.68 3.04
C GLN A 364 24.88 1.94 3.38
N ALA A 365 24.52 2.76 2.38
CA ALA A 365 23.65 3.92 2.60
C ALA A 365 22.23 3.50 3.03
N ALA A 366 21.69 2.42 2.47
CA ALA A 366 20.46 1.81 2.99
C ALA A 366 20.65 1.42 4.45
N ALA A 367 21.62 0.57 4.78
CA ALA A 367 21.86 0.13 6.14
C ALA A 367 21.98 1.31 7.13
N GLN A 368 22.66 2.40 6.74
CA GLN A 368 22.71 3.63 7.53
C GLN A 368 21.32 4.26 7.74
N LEU A 369 20.47 4.33 6.73
CA LEU A 369 19.09 4.79 6.90
C LEU A 369 18.31 3.87 7.85
N LEU A 370 18.47 2.56 7.73
CA LEU A 370 17.68 1.57 8.46
C LEU A 370 18.02 1.46 9.92
N PHE A 371 19.30 1.56 10.23
CA PHE A 371 19.85 1.34 11.56
C PHE A 371 20.24 2.65 12.25
N THR A 372 19.79 3.80 11.72
CA THR A 372 19.84 5.09 12.41
C THR A 372 18.41 5.49 12.79
N PRO A 373 18.02 5.37 14.08
CA PRO A 373 16.65 5.62 14.54
C PRO A 373 16.08 6.97 14.08
N GLU A 374 16.89 8.03 14.13
CA GLU A 374 16.49 9.39 13.77
C GLU A 374 16.08 9.44 12.30
N LYS A 375 16.92 8.92 11.39
CA LYS A 375 16.64 8.90 9.95
C LYS A 375 15.45 8.01 9.60
N ALA A 376 15.33 6.84 10.23
CA ALA A 376 14.23 5.93 9.99
C ALA A 376 12.87 6.51 10.45
N SER A 377 12.87 7.32 11.52
CA SER A 377 11.66 7.96 12.06
C SER A 377 11.10 9.05 11.15
N GLU A 378 11.94 9.74 10.36
CA GLU A 378 11.51 10.78 9.42
C GLU A 378 10.52 10.25 8.37
N VAL A 379 10.62 8.97 8.04
CA VAL A 379 9.78 8.30 7.04
C VAL A 379 8.92 7.16 7.61
N LEU A 380 8.75 7.12 8.95
CA LEU A 380 7.88 6.19 9.68
C LEU A 380 8.20 4.68 9.48
N VAL A 381 9.49 4.34 9.40
CA VAL A 381 9.96 2.95 9.22
C VAL A 381 10.84 2.42 10.35
N GLN A 382 10.96 3.19 11.43
CA GLN A 382 11.82 2.88 12.56
C GLN A 382 11.53 1.51 13.18
N TRP A 383 12.60 0.86 13.62
CA TRP A 383 12.54 -0.36 14.42
C TRP A 383 12.15 -0.03 15.86
N THR A 384 11.63 -1.03 16.55
CA THR A 384 11.25 -0.98 17.96
C THR A 384 12.04 -2.04 18.73
N PRO A 385 12.21 -1.89 20.05
CA PRO A 385 12.86 -2.91 20.88
C PRO A 385 12.19 -4.29 20.83
N SER A 386 10.93 -4.36 20.39
CA SER A 386 10.21 -5.62 20.23
C SER A 386 10.48 -6.30 18.88
N ASP A 387 11.04 -5.59 17.90
CA ASP A 387 11.45 -6.17 16.64
C ASP A 387 12.73 -6.99 16.79
N HIS A 388 12.84 -8.00 15.95
CA HIS A 388 14.01 -8.85 15.89
C HIS A 388 14.53 -8.92 14.45
N ILE A 389 15.83 -8.71 14.30
CA ILE A 389 16.47 -8.46 13.01
C ILE A 389 17.63 -9.43 12.86
N PHE A 390 17.62 -10.19 11.75
CA PHE A 390 18.78 -10.94 11.30
C PHE A 390 19.39 -10.23 10.10
N VAL A 391 20.70 -10.05 10.09
CA VAL A 391 21.44 -9.58 8.90
C VAL A 391 22.32 -10.73 8.42
N LEU A 392 22.16 -11.10 7.16
CA LEU A 392 22.87 -12.17 6.49
C LEU A 392 23.57 -11.57 5.27
N PRO A 393 24.81 -11.07 5.42
CA PRO A 393 25.65 -10.72 4.29
C PRO A 393 25.94 -11.99 3.48
N PHE A 394 25.94 -11.90 2.15
CA PHE A 394 26.26 -13.04 1.30
C PHE A 394 27.02 -12.63 0.05
N ASP A 395 27.78 -13.59 -0.49
CA ASP A 395 28.40 -13.55 -1.81
C ASP A 395 28.15 -14.91 -2.49
N SER A 396 29.19 -15.69 -2.80
CA SER A 396 29.08 -17.10 -3.22
C SER A 396 28.60 -18.00 -2.09
N VAL A 397 28.75 -17.54 -0.85
CA VAL A 397 28.25 -18.21 0.35
C VAL A 397 27.60 -17.18 1.27
N VAL A 398 26.79 -17.66 2.22
CA VAL A 398 26.34 -16.82 3.32
C VAL A 398 27.50 -16.62 4.31
N ARG A 399 27.80 -15.37 4.65
CA ARG A 399 28.87 -14.99 5.57
C ARG A 399 28.41 -15.16 7.03
N ALA A 400 29.15 -14.58 7.98
CA ALA A 400 28.73 -14.54 9.37
C ALA A 400 27.38 -13.81 9.52
N ASN A 401 26.44 -14.43 10.24
CA ASN A 401 25.12 -13.83 10.49
C ASN A 401 25.19 -12.94 11.73
N PHE A 402 24.56 -11.78 11.64
CA PHE A 402 24.37 -10.86 12.75
C PHE A 402 22.91 -10.84 13.19
N GLU A 403 22.67 -10.63 14.49
CA GLU A 403 21.34 -10.69 15.09
C GLU A 403 21.24 -9.66 16.21
N ALA A 404 20.17 -8.89 16.20
CA ALA A 404 19.88 -7.93 17.26
C ALA A 404 18.38 -7.65 17.40
N THR A 405 18.00 -7.07 18.52
CA THR A 405 16.71 -6.39 18.70
C THR A 405 16.73 -5.02 18.05
N GLY A 406 15.55 -4.49 17.73
CA GLY A 406 15.39 -3.17 17.11
C GLY A 406 15.58 -1.97 18.05
N ASP A 407 16.23 -2.13 19.20
CA ASP A 407 16.62 -1.00 20.05
C ASP A 407 17.86 -0.27 19.49
N ALA A 408 18.17 0.92 20.02
CA ALA A 408 19.24 1.76 19.49
C ALA A 408 20.63 1.09 19.56
N ALA A 409 20.89 0.27 20.59
CA ALA A 409 22.18 -0.42 20.72
C ALA A 409 22.29 -1.57 19.71
N GLY A 410 21.21 -2.34 19.54
CA GLY A 410 21.12 -3.39 18.53
C GLY A 410 21.25 -2.85 17.11
N GLN A 411 20.59 -1.74 16.80
CA GLN A 411 20.73 -1.06 15.51
C GLN A 411 22.15 -0.57 15.27
N ALA A 412 22.79 0.08 16.25
CA ALA A 412 24.18 0.53 16.12
C ALA A 412 25.17 -0.63 15.90
N GLN A 413 24.94 -1.77 16.57
CA GLN A 413 25.74 -2.98 16.36
C GLN A 413 25.59 -3.52 14.93
N LEU A 414 24.35 -3.70 14.44
CA LEU A 414 24.10 -4.17 13.08
C LEU A 414 24.68 -3.21 12.03
N LEU A 415 24.64 -1.91 12.28
CA LEU A 415 25.23 -0.92 11.38
C LEU A 415 26.75 -1.07 11.28
N ALA A 416 27.44 -1.28 12.41
CA ALA A 416 28.87 -1.53 12.43
C ALA A 416 29.23 -2.84 11.72
N ASP A 417 28.49 -3.91 11.99
CA ASP A 417 28.69 -5.23 11.37
C ASP A 417 28.55 -5.18 9.84
N VAL A 418 27.64 -4.35 9.32
CA VAL A 418 27.43 -4.13 7.88
C VAL A 418 28.51 -3.22 7.28
N ALA A 419 28.99 -2.23 8.03
CA ALA A 419 30.04 -1.32 7.57
C ALA A 419 31.39 -2.03 7.34
N ASP A 420 31.63 -3.13 8.06
CA ASP A 420 32.83 -3.96 7.93
C ASP A 420 32.75 -4.96 6.75
N GLN A 421 31.63 -5.00 6.00
CA GLN A 421 31.47 -5.87 4.84
C GLN A 421 31.94 -5.19 3.55
N HIS A 422 32.57 -5.98 2.69
CA HIS A 422 33.02 -5.55 1.37
C HIS A 422 32.58 -6.51 0.26
N ALA A 423 32.35 -5.96 -0.91
CA ALA A 423 31.97 -6.67 -2.12
C ALA A 423 33.09 -7.60 -2.59
N GLY A 424 32.73 -8.80 -3.05
CA GLY A 424 33.65 -9.76 -3.64
C GLY A 424 33.01 -11.12 -3.92
N GLY A 425 33.66 -11.97 -4.73
CA GLY A 425 33.15 -13.30 -5.06
C GLY A 425 31.95 -13.29 -6.01
N GLY A 426 31.30 -14.45 -6.18
CA GLY A 426 30.02 -14.64 -6.89
C GLY A 426 28.80 -14.32 -6.02
N THR A 427 27.61 -14.79 -6.43
CA THR A 427 26.32 -14.45 -5.81
C THR A 427 25.44 -15.69 -5.62
N ASP A 428 24.97 -15.95 -4.40
CA ASP A 428 24.01 -17.02 -4.05
C ASP A 428 22.90 -16.53 -3.10
N MET A 429 21.89 -15.88 -3.69
CA MET A 429 20.74 -15.35 -2.95
C MET A 429 19.85 -16.46 -2.38
N TYR A 430 19.84 -17.65 -3.00
CA TYR A 430 18.99 -18.76 -2.57
C TYR A 430 19.52 -19.40 -1.30
N ALA A 431 20.84 -19.56 -1.17
CA ALA A 431 21.46 -19.99 0.08
C ALA A 431 21.16 -19.01 1.23
N CYS A 432 21.20 -17.69 0.97
CA CYS A 432 20.81 -16.70 1.96
C CYS A 432 19.34 -16.85 2.39
N ALA A 433 18.42 -17.00 1.42
CA ALA A 433 17.01 -17.20 1.70
C ALA A 433 16.76 -18.48 2.54
N GLN A 434 17.47 -19.58 2.25
CA GLN A 434 17.40 -20.83 3.03
C GLN A 434 17.82 -20.62 4.47
N GLN A 435 18.98 -20.00 4.71
CA GLN A 435 19.49 -19.77 6.06
C GLN A 435 18.65 -18.75 6.83
N ALA A 436 18.12 -17.73 6.15
CA ALA A 436 17.16 -16.78 6.71
C ALA A 436 15.88 -17.50 7.18
N LEU A 437 15.33 -18.40 6.36
CA LEU A 437 14.17 -19.21 6.74
C LEU A 437 14.46 -20.13 7.94
N GLN A 438 15.66 -20.72 8.02
CA GLN A 438 16.08 -21.52 9.18
C GLN A 438 16.13 -20.68 10.46
N LYS A 439 16.69 -19.47 10.42
CA LYS A 439 16.75 -18.54 11.55
C LYS A 439 15.36 -18.14 12.03
N ILE A 440 14.47 -17.77 11.10
CA ILE A 440 13.09 -17.40 11.40
C ILE A 440 12.32 -18.57 12.01
N THR A 441 12.43 -19.77 11.43
CA THR A 441 11.70 -20.96 11.92
C THR A 441 12.22 -21.46 13.26
N ALA A 442 13.49 -21.18 13.59
CA ALA A 442 14.07 -21.47 14.90
C ALA A 442 13.70 -20.45 16.00
N THR A 443 13.08 -19.31 15.65
CA THR A 443 12.69 -18.28 16.63
C THR A 443 11.56 -18.77 17.54
N ALA A 444 11.77 -18.68 18.86
CA ALA A 444 10.75 -19.05 19.84
C ALA A 444 9.53 -18.12 19.75
N ASN A 445 8.33 -18.66 19.94
CA ASN A 445 7.06 -17.91 19.89
C ASN A 445 6.85 -17.13 18.58
N LEU A 446 7.24 -17.71 17.44
CA LEU A 446 7.13 -17.12 16.09
C LEU A 446 5.77 -16.47 15.79
N SER A 447 4.67 -17.01 16.32
CA SER A 447 3.32 -16.47 16.12
C SER A 447 3.13 -15.03 16.64
N LYS A 448 4.00 -14.55 17.55
CA LYS A 448 4.02 -13.17 18.06
C LYS A 448 4.52 -12.16 17.02
N TYR A 449 5.22 -12.62 15.98
CA TYR A 449 5.86 -11.77 15.01
C TYR A 449 5.16 -11.76 13.65
N LEU A 450 5.50 -10.78 12.82
CA LEU A 450 5.32 -10.80 11.37
C LEU A 450 6.67 -11.14 10.72
N PRO A 451 6.88 -12.39 10.27
CA PRO A 451 8.14 -12.80 9.67
C PRO A 451 8.24 -12.35 8.21
N ALA A 452 9.41 -11.87 7.80
CA ALA A 452 9.71 -11.56 6.41
C ALA A 452 11.20 -11.77 6.09
N ILE A 453 11.49 -12.16 4.85
CA ILE A 453 12.84 -12.19 4.29
C ILE A 453 12.92 -11.08 3.24
N ILE A 454 13.94 -10.23 3.32
CA ILE A 454 14.20 -9.18 2.33
C ILE A 454 15.58 -9.46 1.73
N ILE A 455 15.62 -9.68 0.42
CA ILE A 455 16.86 -9.88 -0.35
C ILE A 455 17.17 -8.58 -1.09
N MET A 456 18.35 -8.01 -0.84
CA MET A 456 18.83 -6.79 -1.47
C MET A 456 20.02 -7.16 -2.36
N THR A 457 19.86 -7.07 -3.69
CA THR A 457 20.87 -7.56 -4.65
C THR A 457 20.78 -6.85 -6.00
N ASP A 458 21.92 -6.66 -6.66
CA ASP A 458 22.01 -6.33 -8.10
C ASP A 458 22.40 -7.53 -8.96
N GLY A 459 22.81 -8.61 -8.31
CA GLY A 459 23.46 -9.75 -8.91
C GLY A 459 22.48 -10.79 -9.43
N ARG A 460 22.99 -11.60 -10.35
CA ARG A 460 22.35 -12.86 -10.76
C ARG A 460 22.95 -13.97 -9.94
N THR A 461 22.10 -14.82 -9.39
CA THR A 461 22.55 -16.06 -8.76
C THR A 461 22.67 -17.16 -9.80
N ASP A 462 23.79 -17.88 -9.76
CA ASP A 462 23.93 -19.15 -10.46
C ASP A 462 23.21 -20.24 -9.66
N GLY A 463 22.29 -20.98 -10.30
CA GLY A 463 21.56 -22.09 -9.66
C GLY A 463 20.05 -21.93 -9.68
N SER A 464 19.36 -22.70 -8.83
CA SER A 464 17.89 -22.80 -8.81
C SER A 464 17.31 -22.52 -7.43
N ALA A 465 16.13 -21.88 -7.43
CA ALA A 465 15.32 -21.65 -6.23
C ALA A 465 14.68 -22.93 -5.65
N ASP A 466 14.74 -24.06 -6.37
CA ASP A 466 13.96 -25.27 -6.04
C ASP A 466 14.20 -25.77 -4.62
N ALA A 467 15.45 -25.88 -4.19
CA ALA A 467 15.80 -26.35 -2.86
C ALA A 467 15.26 -25.42 -1.77
N PHE A 468 15.32 -24.11 -1.98
CA PHE A 468 14.71 -23.13 -1.08
C PHE A 468 13.18 -23.27 -1.05
N LEU A 469 12.55 -23.36 -2.22
CA LEU A 469 11.10 -23.45 -2.32
C LEU A 469 10.56 -24.76 -1.73
N ASP A 470 11.30 -25.87 -1.84
CA ASP A 470 11.01 -27.13 -1.15
C ASP A 470 11.07 -26.96 0.37
N GLN A 471 12.12 -26.33 0.88
CA GLN A 471 12.22 -26.02 2.31
C GLN A 471 11.08 -25.11 2.77
N TRP A 472 10.76 -24.08 2.00
CA TRP A 472 9.68 -23.12 2.28
C TRP A 472 8.30 -23.78 2.30
N ARG A 473 8.02 -24.70 1.36
CA ARG A 473 6.78 -25.49 1.33
C ARG A 473 6.63 -26.42 2.54
N ASN A 474 7.74 -26.89 3.09
CA ASN A 474 7.75 -27.77 4.26
C ASN A 474 7.89 -27.02 5.60
N ALA A 475 8.14 -25.72 5.58
CA ALA A 475 8.22 -24.89 6.78
C ALA A 475 6.86 -24.77 7.49
N PRO A 476 6.85 -24.63 8.84
CA PRO A 476 5.61 -24.45 9.61
C PRO A 476 4.91 -23.12 9.37
N VAL A 477 5.61 -22.18 8.73
CA VAL A 477 5.12 -20.84 8.39
C VAL A 477 5.42 -20.49 6.93
N ARG A 478 4.55 -19.72 6.32
CA ARG A 478 4.72 -19.22 4.94
C ARG A 478 5.34 -17.83 4.98
N VAL A 479 6.67 -17.77 5.11
CA VAL A 479 7.42 -16.50 5.21
C VAL A 479 7.54 -15.87 3.82
N PRO A 480 7.03 -14.66 3.58
CA PRO A 480 7.21 -13.98 2.31
C PRO A 480 8.66 -13.56 2.08
N VAL A 481 9.11 -13.64 0.82
CA VAL A 481 10.46 -13.23 0.39
C VAL A 481 10.34 -12.04 -0.55
N PHE A 482 10.72 -10.87 -0.07
CA PHE A 482 10.75 -9.63 -0.86
C PHE A 482 12.11 -9.44 -1.50
N GLY A 483 12.11 -8.87 -2.71
CA GLY A 483 13.33 -8.44 -3.39
C GLY A 483 13.42 -6.92 -3.42
N ILE A 484 14.61 -6.36 -3.20
CA ILE A 484 14.94 -4.98 -3.51
C ILE A 484 16.10 -5.00 -4.49
N THR A 485 15.88 -4.50 -5.70
CA THR A 485 16.88 -4.53 -6.77
C THR A 485 17.72 -3.25 -6.77
N PHE A 486 19.03 -3.36 -6.99
CA PHE A 486 19.88 -2.21 -7.32
C PHE A 486 20.29 -2.23 -8.79
N GLY A 487 20.57 -1.05 -9.36
CA GLY A 487 21.11 -0.92 -10.72
C GLY A 487 20.31 -1.67 -11.79
N ASP A 488 21.04 -2.33 -12.70
CA ASP A 488 20.49 -3.08 -13.84
C ASP A 488 20.23 -4.57 -13.50
N ALA A 489 19.82 -4.86 -12.25
CA ALA A 489 19.59 -6.23 -11.79
C ALA A 489 18.62 -7.00 -12.71
N ASP A 490 18.87 -8.31 -12.85
CA ASP A 490 17.87 -9.21 -13.45
C ASP A 490 16.71 -9.43 -12.48
N LYS A 491 15.65 -8.67 -12.70
CA LYS A 491 14.43 -8.71 -11.88
C LYS A 491 13.71 -10.05 -11.94
N SER A 492 13.98 -10.92 -12.92
CA SER A 492 13.19 -12.14 -13.15
C SER A 492 13.39 -13.21 -12.06
N GLN A 493 14.63 -13.44 -11.60
CA GLN A 493 14.91 -14.44 -10.56
C GLN A 493 14.27 -14.06 -9.22
N LEU A 494 14.42 -12.79 -8.82
CA LEU A 494 13.76 -12.26 -7.63
C LEU A 494 12.24 -12.22 -7.77
N ALA A 495 11.71 -11.85 -8.94
CA ALA A 495 10.27 -11.82 -9.18
C ALA A 495 9.65 -13.22 -9.07
N ASN A 496 10.31 -14.24 -9.63
CA ASN A 496 9.87 -15.63 -9.52
C ASN A 496 9.85 -16.10 -8.06
N LEU A 497 10.91 -15.80 -7.31
CA LEU A 497 11.02 -16.14 -5.89
C LEU A 497 9.96 -15.43 -5.04
N ALA A 498 9.77 -14.13 -5.25
CA ALA A 498 8.79 -13.32 -4.55
C ALA A 498 7.36 -13.79 -4.87
N GLN A 499 7.05 -14.04 -6.14
CA GLN A 499 5.74 -14.54 -6.55
C GLN A 499 5.44 -15.93 -5.96
N ALA A 500 6.43 -16.82 -5.92
CA ALA A 500 6.29 -18.15 -5.33
C ALA A 500 5.98 -18.08 -3.83
N THR A 501 6.48 -17.07 -3.12
CA THR A 501 6.28 -16.87 -1.67
C THR A 501 5.20 -15.83 -1.33
N SER A 502 4.37 -15.43 -2.32
CA SER A 502 3.30 -14.43 -2.17
C SER A 502 3.81 -13.08 -1.63
N ALA A 503 4.88 -12.59 -2.25
CA ALA A 503 5.59 -11.35 -2.00
C ALA A 503 5.82 -10.58 -3.32
N ARG A 504 6.60 -9.50 -3.29
CA ARG A 504 6.91 -8.67 -4.47
C ARG A 504 8.34 -8.17 -4.49
N VAL A 505 8.74 -7.63 -5.65
CA VAL A 505 10.01 -6.92 -5.83
C VAL A 505 9.77 -5.41 -5.81
N PHE A 506 10.71 -4.67 -5.21
CA PHE A 506 10.76 -3.22 -5.16
C PHE A 506 11.99 -2.72 -5.91
N ASP A 507 11.84 -1.64 -6.65
CA ASP A 507 12.93 -1.03 -7.41
C ASP A 507 13.67 0.00 -6.54
N GLY A 508 14.92 -0.31 -6.17
CA GLY A 508 15.78 0.58 -5.39
C GLY A 508 16.70 1.47 -6.24
N GLY A 509 16.65 1.39 -7.58
CA GLY A 509 17.62 2.05 -8.46
C GLY A 509 17.59 3.59 -8.40
N GLY A 510 16.44 4.20 -8.10
CA GLY A 510 16.25 5.65 -8.00
C GLY A 510 16.01 6.19 -6.59
N ASP A 511 15.33 5.42 -5.74
CA ASP A 511 15.05 5.77 -4.34
C ASP A 511 15.06 4.50 -3.46
N LEU A 512 16.25 4.11 -3.04
CA LEU A 512 16.45 2.94 -2.19
C LEU A 512 15.77 3.08 -0.82
N ALA A 513 15.76 4.31 -0.27
CA ALA A 513 15.08 4.63 0.97
C ALA A 513 13.57 4.37 0.84
N GLY A 514 12.97 4.84 -0.26
CA GLY A 514 11.59 4.57 -0.63
C GLY A 514 11.31 3.09 -0.87
N ALA A 515 12.18 2.37 -1.58
CA ALA A 515 12.02 0.94 -1.83
C ALA A 515 12.02 0.12 -0.53
N PHE A 516 12.90 0.44 0.41
CA PHE A 516 12.92 -0.23 1.70
C PHE A 516 11.71 0.15 2.56
N ARG A 517 11.35 1.44 2.58
CA ARG A 517 10.14 1.90 3.26
C ARG A 517 8.92 1.13 2.79
N ALA A 518 8.78 1.03 1.47
CA ALA A 518 7.73 0.24 0.85
C ALA A 518 7.83 -1.21 1.35
N ALA A 519 8.98 -1.88 1.22
CA ALA A 519 9.14 -3.27 1.67
C ALA A 519 8.72 -3.52 3.13
N ARG A 520 9.04 -2.61 4.06
CA ARG A 520 8.66 -2.72 5.48
C ARG A 520 7.15 -2.75 5.74
N GLY A 521 6.34 -2.25 4.81
CA GLY A 521 4.88 -2.31 4.90
C GLY A 521 4.30 -3.66 4.54
N TYR A 522 5.08 -4.48 3.82
CA TYR A 522 4.67 -5.77 3.28
C TYR A 522 5.37 -6.84 4.11
N ASN A 523 4.67 -7.41 5.10
CA ASN A 523 5.17 -8.51 5.93
C ASN A 523 4.04 -9.52 6.15
#